data_AF-A0A7L3PCK4-F1
#
_entry.id   AF-A0A7L3PCK4-F1
#
_cell.length_a   1.000
_cell.length_b   1.000
_cell.length_c   1.000
_cell.angle_alpha   90.00
_cell.angle_beta   90.00
_cell.angle_gamma   90.00
#
_symmetry.space_group_name_H-M   'P 1'
#
loop_
_entity.id
_entity.type
_entity.pdbx_description
1 polymer ?
#
loop_
_entity_poly.entity_id
_entity_poly.type
_entity_poly.pdbx_seq_one_letter_code
_entity_poly.pdbx_strand_id
1 'polypeptide(L)'
;CETCKQEVPGDCPVVYAAHAGYSRQWHPGCFVCCRCAEPLVDLIYFWKGGHPWCGRHYCESLRPRCAGCDEIIFSEDYQQAEGLAWHKKHFACLECETPLAGKPFALANSSLLCTICSHSKR
;
A
#
# COMPACT_ATOMS: atom_id res chain seq x y z
N CYS A 1 -18.27 11.99 15.80
CA CYS A 1 -17.44 11.42 14.72
C CYS A 1 -16.33 10.54 15.30
N GLU A 2 -16.16 9.32 14.80
CA GLU A 2 -15.19 8.36 15.34
C GLU A 2 -13.72 8.73 15.07
N THR A 3 -13.42 9.48 14.00
CA THR A 3 -12.03 9.90 13.69
C THR A 3 -11.62 11.17 14.44
N CYS A 4 -12.34 12.29 14.27
CA CYS A 4 -11.94 13.57 14.87
C CYS A 4 -12.47 13.81 16.29
N LYS A 5 -13.31 12.90 16.82
CA LYS A 5 -13.94 12.97 18.15
C LYS A 5 -14.84 14.19 18.40
N GLN A 6 -15.11 14.99 17.38
CA GLN A 6 -16.08 16.09 17.44
C GLN A 6 -17.50 15.58 17.19
N GLU A 7 -18.49 16.30 17.72
CA GLU A 7 -19.91 16.05 17.48
C GLU A 7 -20.24 16.26 16.00
N VAL A 8 -21.18 15.47 15.48
CA VAL A 8 -21.75 15.70 14.15
C VAL A 8 -23.07 16.43 14.35
N PRO A 9 -23.25 17.66 13.83
CA PRO A 9 -24.54 18.34 13.89
C PRO A 9 -25.66 17.48 13.30
N GLY A 10 -26.85 17.48 13.91
CA GLY A 10 -27.96 16.62 13.49
C GLY A 10 -28.41 16.79 12.04
N ASP A 11 -28.20 17.98 11.46
CA ASP A 11 -28.53 18.29 10.07
C ASP A 11 -27.41 17.95 9.06
N CYS A 12 -26.25 17.46 9.53
CA CYS A 12 -25.14 17.09 8.65
C CYS A 12 -25.21 15.62 8.23
N PRO A 13 -24.85 15.30 6.97
CA PRO A 13 -24.74 13.92 6.55
C PRO A 13 -23.65 13.19 7.35
N VAL A 14 -23.94 11.93 7.69
CA VAL A 14 -23.02 11.02 8.37
C VAL A 14 -22.74 9.80 7.49
N VAL A 15 -21.53 9.28 7.61
CA VAL A 15 -21.17 7.99 7.03
C VAL A 15 -21.31 6.93 8.12
N TYR A 16 -21.94 5.81 7.76
CA TYR A 16 -21.94 4.57 8.53
C TYR A 16 -21.12 3.52 7.80
N ALA A 17 -20.46 2.64 8.54
CA ALA A 17 -19.73 1.51 7.99
C ALA A 17 -20.36 0.22 8.52
N ALA A 18 -21.01 -0.57 7.65
CA ALA A 18 -21.71 -1.80 8.03
C ALA A 18 -20.79 -2.75 8.84
N HIS A 19 -19.54 -2.95 8.40
CA HIS A 19 -18.55 -3.78 9.10
C HIS A 19 -18.08 -3.22 10.45
N ALA A 20 -18.31 -1.94 10.73
CA ALA A 20 -17.99 -1.30 12.01
C ALA A 20 -19.18 -1.28 12.98
N GLY A 21 -20.37 -1.66 12.52
CA GLY A 21 -21.63 -1.49 13.21
C GLY A 21 -22.21 -0.07 13.05
N TYR A 22 -23.53 0.03 13.18
CA TYR A 22 -24.27 1.29 13.03
C TYR A 22 -24.15 2.25 14.23
N SER A 23 -23.45 1.86 15.29
CA SER A 23 -23.18 2.71 16.46
C SER A 23 -22.04 3.70 16.22
N ARG A 24 -21.27 3.53 15.14
CA ARG A 24 -20.14 4.39 14.78
C ARG A 24 -20.50 5.26 13.59
N GLN A 25 -20.16 6.53 13.69
CA GLN A 25 -20.47 7.55 12.69
C GLN A 25 -19.25 8.40 12.37
N TRP A 26 -19.12 8.79 11.12
CA TRP A 26 -18.05 9.68 10.64
C TRP A 26 -18.64 10.86 9.89
N HIS A 27 -17.96 12.01 9.97
CA HIS A 27 -18.12 13.01 8.92
C HIS A 27 -17.68 12.41 7.58
N PRO A 28 -18.25 12.81 6.43
CA PRO A 28 -17.80 12.37 5.12
C PRO A 28 -16.28 12.53 4.93
N GLY A 29 -15.73 13.70 5.26
CA GLY A 29 -14.28 13.95 5.18
C GLY A 29 -13.43 13.24 6.26
N CYS A 30 -14.05 12.64 7.27
CA CYS A 30 -13.35 11.90 8.33
C CYS A 30 -13.35 10.39 8.10
N PHE A 31 -14.12 9.89 7.14
CA PHE A 31 -14.14 8.48 6.77
C PHE A 31 -13.02 8.20 5.76
N VAL A 32 -11.81 8.05 6.28
CA VAL A 32 -10.57 7.98 5.50
C VAL A 32 -9.76 6.74 5.86
N CYS A 33 -8.92 6.25 4.94
CA CYS A 33 -7.98 5.18 5.25
C CYS A 33 -7.04 5.58 6.38
N CYS A 34 -6.90 4.73 7.40
CA CYS A 34 -6.04 5.02 8.55
C CYS A 34 -4.53 5.09 8.22
N ARG A 35 -4.11 4.70 7.02
CA ARG A 35 -2.69 4.73 6.59
C ARG A 35 -2.35 5.90 5.66
N CYS A 36 -3.22 6.27 4.72
CA CYS A 36 -2.95 7.34 3.75
C CYS A 36 -3.93 8.51 3.78
N ALA A 37 -4.93 8.48 4.66
CA ALA A 37 -5.99 9.47 4.75
C ALA A 37 -6.81 9.66 3.45
N GLU A 38 -6.76 8.71 2.50
CA GLU A 38 -7.64 8.70 1.32
C GLU A 38 -9.11 8.62 1.75
N PRO A 39 -9.99 9.52 1.27
CA PRO A 39 -11.43 9.44 1.52
C PRO A 39 -12.01 8.14 0.98
N LEU A 40 -12.78 7.45 1.82
CA LEU A 40 -13.37 6.15 1.49
C LEU A 40 -14.87 6.22 1.26
N VAL A 41 -15.44 7.42 1.31
CA VAL A 41 -16.82 7.65 0.88
C VAL A 41 -16.93 7.26 -0.59
N ASP A 42 -17.97 6.50 -0.93
CA ASP A 42 -18.22 5.93 -2.26
C ASP A 42 -17.19 4.92 -2.77
N LEU A 43 -16.19 4.55 -1.95
CA LEU A 43 -15.20 3.53 -2.28
C LEU A 43 -15.43 2.23 -1.49
N ILE A 44 -14.90 1.13 -2.02
CA ILE A 44 -14.79 -0.11 -1.25
C ILE A 44 -13.76 0.10 -0.14
N TYR A 45 -14.20 -0.14 1.11
CA TYR A 45 -13.35 -0.08 2.29
C TYR A 45 -13.21 -1.46 2.93
N PHE A 46 -12.18 -1.62 3.75
CA PHE A 46 -11.95 -2.79 4.58
C PHE A 46 -11.92 -2.41 6.05
N TRP A 47 -12.44 -3.28 6.92
CA TRP A 47 -12.46 -3.07 8.36
C TRP A 47 -11.48 -4.00 9.06
N LYS A 48 -10.44 -3.44 9.69
CA LYS A 48 -9.41 -4.22 10.39
C LYS A 48 -8.91 -3.44 11.60
N GLY A 49 -8.86 -4.12 12.75
CA GLY A 49 -8.32 -3.53 13.99
C GLY A 49 -9.10 -2.30 14.48
N GLY A 50 -10.39 -2.20 14.19
CA GLY A 50 -11.21 -1.05 14.59
C GLY A 50 -11.06 0.20 13.71
N HIS A 51 -10.38 0.09 12.57
CA HIS A 51 -10.13 1.19 11.65
C HIS A 51 -10.54 0.85 10.21
N PRO A 52 -10.96 1.85 9.42
CA PRO A 52 -11.20 1.69 7.99
C PRO A 52 -9.89 1.80 7.19
N TRP A 53 -9.75 0.92 6.20
CA TRP A 53 -8.59 0.81 5.30
C TRP A 53 -9.03 0.90 3.84
N CYS A 54 -8.24 1.57 2.98
CA CYS A 54 -8.39 1.40 1.54
C CYS A 54 -7.89 0.02 1.11
N GLY A 55 -8.33 -0.47 -0.05
CA GLY A 55 -7.94 -1.79 -0.56
C GLY A 55 -6.43 -1.96 -0.71
N ARG A 56 -5.71 -0.92 -1.16
CA ARG A 56 -4.25 -0.94 -1.30
C ARG A 56 -3.56 -1.26 0.02
N HIS A 57 -3.84 -0.47 1.06
CA HIS A 57 -3.19 -0.61 2.36
C HIS A 57 -3.69 -1.82 3.16
N TYR A 58 -4.95 -2.21 3.00
CA TYR A 58 -5.46 -3.45 3.58
C TYR A 58 -4.68 -4.65 3.05
N CYS A 59 -4.54 -4.79 1.73
CA CYS A 59 -3.81 -5.90 1.14
C CYS A 59 -2.31 -5.88 1.49
N GLU A 60 -1.68 -4.70 1.51
CA GLU A 60 -0.29 -4.54 1.97
C GLU A 60 -0.08 -4.94 3.45
N SER A 61 -1.12 -4.84 4.27
CA SER A 61 -1.09 -5.30 5.67
C SER A 61 -1.16 -6.82 5.82
N LEU A 62 -1.37 -7.55 4.72
CA LEU A 62 -1.48 -9.01 4.67
C LEU A 62 -0.34 -9.65 3.88
N ARG A 63 0.08 -9.02 2.77
CA ARG A 63 1.07 -9.54 1.84
C ARG A 63 1.93 -8.41 1.28
N PRO A 64 3.21 -8.65 0.95
CA PRO A 64 4.07 -7.63 0.39
C PRO A 64 3.59 -7.20 -1.00
N ARG A 65 3.81 -5.93 -1.34
CA ARG A 65 3.59 -5.38 -2.69
C ARG A 65 4.91 -5.35 -3.45
N CYS A 66 4.88 -5.79 -4.71
CA CYS A 66 6.02 -5.79 -5.61
C CYS A 66 6.38 -4.36 -6.01
N ALA A 67 7.57 -3.89 -5.65
CA ALA A 67 8.05 -2.55 -6.02
C ALA A 67 8.32 -2.39 -7.54
N GLY A 68 8.38 -3.49 -8.30
CA GLY A 68 8.57 -3.45 -9.75
C GLY A 68 7.28 -3.38 -10.59
N CYS A 69 6.15 -3.88 -10.09
CA CYS A 69 4.88 -3.90 -10.85
C CYS A 69 3.68 -3.35 -10.07
N ASP A 70 3.90 -2.93 -8.83
CA ASP A 70 2.87 -2.41 -7.93
C ASP A 70 1.74 -3.40 -7.61
N GLU A 71 1.92 -4.71 -7.79
CA GLU A 71 0.93 -5.75 -7.46
C GLU A 71 1.25 -6.49 -6.15
N ILE A 72 0.24 -7.09 -5.52
CA ILE A 72 0.41 -7.92 -4.32
C ILE A 72 1.09 -9.25 -4.67
N ILE A 73 2.09 -9.62 -3.89
CA ILE A 73 2.82 -10.87 -4.03
C ILE A 73 2.10 -11.96 -3.22
N PHE A 74 1.40 -12.86 -3.93
CA PHE A 74 0.74 -14.03 -3.31
C PHE A 74 1.68 -15.23 -3.12
N SER A 75 2.77 -15.29 -3.88
CA SER A 75 3.81 -16.32 -3.72
C SER A 75 4.60 -16.11 -2.42
N GLU A 76 4.95 -17.20 -1.74
CA GLU A 76 5.95 -17.14 -0.64
C GLU A 76 7.37 -17.00 -1.18
N ASP A 77 7.56 -17.30 -2.46
CA ASP A 77 8.83 -17.27 -3.15
C ASP A 77 9.01 -15.93 -3.88
N TYR A 78 9.59 -14.95 -3.18
CA TYR A 78 9.83 -13.58 -3.66
C TYR A 78 11.19 -13.05 -3.20
N GLN A 79 11.61 -11.89 -3.71
CA GLN A 79 12.89 -11.26 -3.36
C GLN A 79 12.65 -10.03 -2.47
N GLN A 80 13.52 -9.83 -1.49
CA GLN A 80 13.50 -8.67 -0.60
C GLN A 80 14.84 -7.96 -0.57
N ALA A 81 14.81 -6.64 -0.58
CA ALA A 81 15.97 -5.78 -0.43
C ALA A 81 15.53 -4.41 0.11
N GLU A 82 16.26 -3.86 1.07
CA GLU A 82 16.03 -2.52 1.65
C GLU A 82 14.56 -2.24 2.06
N GLY A 83 13.88 -3.25 2.64
CA GLY A 83 12.49 -3.12 3.09
C GLY A 83 11.44 -3.17 1.98
N LEU A 84 11.85 -3.32 0.73
CA LEU A 84 10.99 -3.54 -0.43
C LEU A 84 10.96 -5.02 -0.81
N ALA A 85 9.92 -5.39 -1.58
CA ALA A 85 9.72 -6.74 -2.06
C ALA A 85 9.48 -6.74 -3.57
N TRP A 86 9.87 -7.80 -4.25
CA TRP A 86 9.65 -8.00 -5.68
C TRP A 86 9.26 -9.44 -5.98
N HIS A 87 8.37 -9.63 -6.94
CA HIS A 87 8.27 -10.91 -7.64
C HIS A 87 9.66 -11.31 -8.17
N LYS A 88 9.98 -12.61 -8.20
CA LYS A 88 11.25 -13.10 -8.78
C LYS A 88 11.54 -12.54 -10.18
N LYS A 89 10.50 -12.47 -11.02
CA LYS A 89 10.58 -11.91 -12.38
C LYS A 89 10.91 -10.42 -12.42
N HIS A 90 10.53 -9.67 -11.39
CA HIS A 90 10.77 -8.22 -11.32
C HIS A 90 12.02 -7.85 -10.52
N PHE A 91 12.73 -8.83 -9.96
CA PHE A 91 14.02 -8.62 -9.32
C PHE A 91 15.16 -8.68 -10.35
N ALA A 92 15.10 -7.72 -11.29
CA ALA A 92 15.96 -7.63 -12.45
C ALA A 92 16.41 -6.18 -12.68
N CYS A 93 17.51 -6.01 -13.42
CA CYS A 93 18.01 -4.70 -13.79
C CYS A 93 16.97 -3.96 -14.65
N LEU A 94 16.64 -2.73 -14.30
CA LEU A 94 15.69 -1.90 -15.05
C LEU A 94 16.11 -1.67 -16.51
N GLU A 95 17.41 -1.63 -16.79
CA GLU A 95 17.94 -1.26 -18.12
C GLU A 95 18.16 -2.45 -19.04
N CYS A 96 18.62 -3.58 -18.50
CA CYS A 96 19.02 -4.75 -19.29
C CYS A 96 18.26 -6.02 -18.94
N GLU A 97 17.26 -5.92 -18.05
CA GLU A 97 16.37 -7.01 -17.62
C GLU A 97 17.09 -8.23 -17.03
N THR A 98 18.39 -8.11 -16.76
CA THR A 98 19.19 -9.20 -16.20
C THR A 98 18.73 -9.49 -14.77
N PRO A 99 18.40 -10.75 -14.44
CA PRO A 99 18.05 -11.13 -13.07
C PRO A 99 19.20 -10.84 -12.10
N LEU A 100 18.85 -10.22 -10.97
CA LEU A 100 19.81 -9.74 -9.95
C LEU A 100 19.87 -10.61 -8.71
N ALA A 101 19.06 -11.68 -8.64
CA ALA A 101 19.09 -12.62 -7.52
C ALA A 101 20.51 -13.20 -7.35
N GLY A 102 21.09 -13.03 -6.15
CA GLY A 102 22.44 -13.48 -5.83
C GLY A 102 23.58 -12.69 -6.50
N LYS A 103 23.30 -11.55 -7.14
CA LYS A 103 24.30 -10.69 -7.78
C LYS A 103 24.36 -9.33 -7.09
N PRO A 104 25.50 -8.62 -7.13
CA PRO A 104 25.56 -7.24 -6.68
C PRO A 104 24.68 -6.35 -7.55
N PHE A 105 23.95 -5.44 -6.91
CA PHE A 105 23.08 -4.46 -7.56
C PHE A 105 23.14 -3.13 -6.80
N ALA A 106 22.70 -2.07 -7.47
CA ALA A 106 22.42 -0.78 -6.85
C ALA A 106 20.90 -0.57 -6.82
N LEU A 107 20.36 -0.14 -5.69
CA LEU A 107 18.97 0.29 -5.56
C LEU A 107 18.93 1.82 -5.56
N ALA A 108 18.19 2.41 -6.50
CA ALA A 108 18.00 3.86 -6.57
C ALA A 108 16.51 4.15 -6.82
N ASN A 109 15.85 4.85 -5.90
CA ASN A 109 14.42 5.18 -6.00
C ASN A 109 13.54 3.96 -6.34
N SER A 110 13.72 2.85 -5.61
CA SER A 110 13.03 1.56 -5.85
C SER A 110 13.34 0.88 -7.19
N SER A 111 14.26 1.42 -8.00
CA SER A 111 14.73 0.83 -9.24
C SER A 111 16.01 0.04 -9.02
N LEU A 112 16.02 -1.20 -9.48
CA LEU A 112 17.17 -2.10 -9.40
C LEU A 112 18.07 -1.92 -10.63
N LEU A 113 19.37 -1.71 -10.42
CA LEU A 113 20.36 -1.62 -11.48
C LEU A 113 21.49 -2.62 -11.23
N CYS A 114 21.93 -3.34 -12.26
CA CYS A 114 23.17 -4.10 -12.16
C CYS A 114 24.37 -3.14 -12.03
N THR A 115 25.50 -3.65 -11.53
CA THR A 115 26.72 -2.84 -11.35
C THR A 115 27.18 -2.19 -12.66
N ILE A 116 27.00 -2.84 -13.80
CA ILE A 116 27.38 -2.30 -15.11
C ILE A 116 26.50 -1.09 -15.47
N CYS A 117 25.18 -1.24 -15.39
CA CYS A 117 24.23 -0.18 -15.74
C CYS A 117 24.24 0.98 -14.73
N SER A 118 24.56 0.72 -13.46
CA SER A 118 24.64 1.77 -12.45
C SER A 118 25.85 2.69 -12.63
N HIS A 119 26.97 2.17 -13.15
CA HIS A 119 28.15 2.98 -13.48
C HIS A 119 27.99 3.74 -14.80
N SER A 120 27.17 3.24 -15.74
CA SER A 120 26.89 3.89 -17.03
C SER A 120 26.04 5.16 -16.89
N LYS A 121 25.29 5.32 -15.79
CA LYS A 121 24.43 6.49 -15.51
C LYS A 121 25.09 7.58 -14.65
N ARG A 122 26.42 7.57 -14.50
CA ARG A 122 27.17 8.64 -13.82
C ARG A 122 27.69 9.69 -14.78
#